data_AF-A0A2G5E4R3-F1
#
_entry.id   AF-A0A2G5E4R3-F1
#
_cell.length_a   1.000
_cell.length_b   1.000
_cell.length_c   1.000
_cell.angle_alpha   90.00
_cell.angle_beta   90.00
_cell.angle_gamma   90.00
#
_symmetry.space_group_name_H-M   'P 1'
#
loop_
_entity.id
_entity.type
_entity.pdbx_description
1 polymer ?
#
loop_
_entity_poly.entity_id
_entity_poly.type
_entity_poly.pdbx_seq_one_letter_code
_entity_poly.pdbx_strand_id
1 'polypeptide(L)'
;MKIEATKTTLPTLSNEILPRVQPHIYLWTKLYGRNFLSWHGDRAELHVTEPDLIKEVLLNKNGVYKKSVGEKYMHKVMGDGLGIAEGKKWMTQRKLANHAFQIEKLKVCLLL
;
A
#
# COMPACT_ATOMS: atom_id res chain seq x y z
N MET A 1 1.98 -4.24 -22.05
CA MET A 1 0.84 -4.06 -21.14
C MET A 1 0.71 -2.65 -20.57
N LYS A 2 1.70 -2.12 -19.83
CA LYS A 2 1.63 -0.76 -19.25
C LYS A 2 1.51 0.37 -20.31
N ILE A 3 2.26 0.26 -21.42
CA ILE A 3 2.20 1.22 -22.52
C ILE A 3 0.80 1.27 -23.15
N GLU A 4 0.16 0.12 -23.30
CA GLU A 4 -1.19 0.01 -23.88
C GLU A 4 -2.28 0.55 -22.94
N ALA A 5 -2.17 0.26 -21.65
CA ALA A 5 -3.12 0.72 -20.64
C ALA A 5 -3.13 2.25 -20.45
N THR A 6 -2.07 2.94 -20.86
CA THR A 6 -1.98 4.41 -20.76
C THR A 6 -2.67 5.13 -21.93
N LYS A 7 -2.96 4.42 -23.03
CA LYS A 7 -3.59 5.00 -24.23
C LYS A 7 -5.09 5.28 -24.07
N THR A 8 -5.75 4.66 -23.09
CA THR A 8 -7.18 4.84 -22.83
C THR A 8 -7.44 6.01 -21.86
N THR A 9 -8.41 6.86 -22.21
CA THR A 9 -8.86 7.96 -21.35
C THR A 9 -9.57 7.39 -20.13
N LEU A 10 -9.22 7.88 -18.93
CA LEU A 10 -9.93 7.50 -17.71
C LEU A 10 -11.34 8.11 -17.79
N PRO A 11 -12.40 7.34 -17.50
CA PRO A 11 -13.70 7.93 -17.26
C PRO A 11 -13.56 8.96 -16.14
N THR A 12 -14.12 10.14 -16.32
CA THR A 12 -13.95 11.33 -15.46
C THR A 12 -14.34 11.13 -13.99
N LEU A 13 -14.94 9.98 -13.64
CA LEU A 13 -15.36 9.63 -12.29
C LEU A 13 -15.35 8.10 -12.02
N SER A 14 -14.39 7.35 -12.57
CA SER A 14 -14.25 5.93 -12.25
C SER A 14 -13.17 5.69 -11.18
N ASN A 15 -13.51 4.91 -10.15
CA ASN A 15 -12.55 4.39 -9.18
C ASN A 15 -11.81 3.14 -9.68
N GLU A 16 -12.10 2.66 -10.90
CA GLU A 16 -11.47 1.49 -11.50
C GLU A 16 -10.10 1.85 -12.11
N ILE A 17 -9.14 2.19 -11.25
CA ILE A 17 -7.78 2.58 -11.68
C ILE A 17 -6.86 1.38 -11.92
N LEU A 18 -7.22 0.20 -11.39
CA LEU A 18 -6.36 -0.99 -11.38
C LEU A 18 -5.93 -1.46 -12.79
N PRO A 19 -6.82 -1.47 -13.82
CA PRO A 19 -6.43 -1.81 -15.19
C PRO A 19 -5.30 -0.93 -15.75
N ARG A 20 -5.17 0.30 -15.24
CA ARG A 20 -4.18 1.28 -15.71
C ARG A 20 -2.90 1.24 -14.88
N VAL A 21 -3.02 1.29 -13.55
CA VAL A 21 -1.85 1.35 -12.65
C VAL A 21 -1.13 0.00 -12.62
N GLN A 22 -1.90 -1.10 -12.55
CA GLN A 22 -1.38 -2.46 -12.45
C GLN A 22 -2.11 -3.40 -13.43
N PRO A 23 -1.93 -3.23 -14.75
CA PRO A 23 -2.65 -3.99 -15.77
C PRO A 23 -2.46 -5.51 -15.67
N HIS A 24 -1.30 -5.96 -15.21
CA HIS A 24 -0.97 -7.37 -15.04
C HIS A 24 -1.75 -7.98 -13.87
N ILE A 25 -1.80 -7.30 -12.71
CA ILE A 25 -2.66 -7.72 -11.59
C ILE A 25 -4.11 -7.76 -12.02
N TYR A 26 -4.59 -6.71 -12.71
CA TYR A 26 -5.96 -6.69 -13.21
C TYR A 26 -6.26 -7.91 -14.11
N LEU A 27 -5.38 -8.23 -15.06
CA LEU A 27 -5.55 -9.44 -15.88
C LEU A 27 -5.54 -10.72 -15.03
N TRP A 28 -4.61 -10.85 -14.09
CA TRP A 28 -4.50 -12.04 -13.25
C TRP A 28 -5.73 -12.24 -12.37
N THR A 29 -6.35 -11.17 -11.87
CA THR A 29 -7.63 -11.30 -11.15
C THR A 29 -8.75 -11.88 -12.02
N LYS A 30 -8.71 -11.65 -13.33
CA LYS A 30 -9.68 -12.21 -14.29
C LYS A 30 -9.37 -13.67 -14.65
N LEU A 31 -8.09 -14.04 -14.70
CA LEU A 31 -7.65 -15.37 -15.11
C LEU A 31 -7.67 -16.39 -13.96
N TYR A 32 -7.19 -15.99 -12.79
CA TYR A 32 -6.94 -16.89 -11.65
C TYR A 32 -7.92 -16.67 -10.49
N GLY A 33 -8.82 -15.70 -10.64
CA GLY A 33 -9.77 -15.31 -9.61
C GLY A 33 -9.26 -14.15 -8.75
N ARG A 34 -10.15 -13.70 -7.86
CA ARG A 34 -9.94 -12.50 -7.05
C ARG A 34 -8.74 -12.59 -6.10
N ASN A 35 -8.43 -13.79 -5.62
CA ASN A 35 -7.23 -14.08 -4.86
C ASN A 35 -6.36 -15.05 -5.63
N PHE A 36 -5.08 -14.72 -5.76
CA PHE A 36 -4.16 -15.54 -6.52
C PHE A 36 -2.75 -15.42 -5.97
N LEU A 37 -1.92 -16.42 -6.27
CA LEU A 37 -0.50 -16.40 -5.96
C LEU A 37 0.27 -15.90 -7.18
N SER A 38 1.23 -15.00 -6.99
CA SER A 38 2.21 -14.62 -8.00
C SER A 38 3.63 -14.74 -7.45
N TRP A 39 4.61 -14.68 -8.35
CA TRP A 39 6.01 -14.66 -7.98
C TRP A 39 6.62 -13.30 -8.29
N HIS A 40 7.21 -12.67 -7.27
CA HIS A 40 8.07 -11.51 -7.42
C HIS A 40 9.52 -11.95 -7.20
N GLY A 41 10.20 -12.27 -8.31
CA GLY A 41 11.51 -12.92 -8.25
C GLY A 41 11.40 -14.30 -7.60
N ASP A 42 12.17 -14.55 -6.55
CA ASP A 42 12.17 -15.77 -5.75
C ASP A 42 11.12 -15.77 -4.61
N ARG A 43 10.32 -14.71 -4.50
CA ARG A 43 9.33 -14.54 -3.44
C ARG A 43 7.92 -14.80 -3.96
N ALA A 44 7.20 -15.71 -3.31
CA ALA A 44 5.78 -15.88 -3.53
C ALA A 44 4.97 -14.76 -2.84
N GLU A 45 3.99 -14.21 -3.55
CA GLU A 45 3.11 -13.15 -3.08
C GLU A 45 1.65 -13.60 -3.23
N LEU A 46 0.90 -13.55 -2.13
CA LEU A 46 -0.53 -13.80 -2.12
C LEU A 46 -1.28 -12.48 -2.25
N HIS A 47 -2.09 -12.36 -3.30
CA HIS A 47 -2.98 -11.22 -3.50
C HIS A 47 -4.33 -11.52 -2.86
N VAL A 48 -4.76 -10.62 -1.96
CA VAL A 48 -6.01 -10.72 -1.20
C VAL A 48 -6.88 -9.52 -1.51
N THR A 49 -8.15 -9.73 -1.85
CA THR A 49 -9.07 -8.65 -2.24
C THR A 49 -10.29 -8.52 -1.33
N GLU A 50 -10.52 -9.47 -0.43
CA GLU A 50 -11.63 -9.43 0.52
C GLU A 50 -11.31 -8.43 1.64
N PRO A 51 -12.18 -7.43 1.86
CA PRO A 51 -11.94 -6.40 2.88
C PRO A 51 -11.72 -6.96 4.28
N ASP A 52 -12.38 -8.06 4.65
CA ASP A 52 -12.28 -8.61 5.99
C ASP A 52 -10.94 -9.32 6.24
N LEU A 53 -10.41 -10.02 5.22
CA LEU A 53 -9.06 -10.58 5.28
C LEU A 53 -8.00 -9.48 5.29
N ILE A 54 -8.18 -8.43 4.47
CA ILE A 54 -7.30 -7.27 4.47
C ILE A 54 -7.27 -6.60 5.85
N LYS A 55 -8.42 -6.41 6.49
CA LYS A 55 -8.49 -5.88 7.86
C LYS A 55 -7.76 -6.78 8.84
N GLU A 56 -7.90 -8.09 8.76
CA GLU A 56 -7.21 -9.02 9.65
C GLU A 56 -5.68 -8.90 9.54
N VAL A 57 -5.16 -8.87 8.31
CA VAL A 57 -3.74 -8.67 8.01
C VAL A 57 -3.25 -7.32 8.53
N LEU A 58 -4.00 -6.24 8.30
CA LEU A 58 -3.61 -4.88 8.70
C LEU A 58 -3.72 -4.63 10.21
N LEU A 59 -4.72 -5.22 10.87
CA LEU A 59 -4.85 -5.15 12.33
C LEU A 59 -3.72 -5.92 13.02
N ASN A 60 -3.24 -6.98 12.37
CA ASN A 60 -2.06 -7.75 12.80
C ASN A 60 -2.05 -8.07 14.30
N LYS A 61 -3.20 -8.53 14.83
CA LYS A 61 -3.42 -8.68 16.28
C LYS A 61 -2.36 -9.54 16.97
N ASN A 62 -1.83 -10.52 16.25
CA ASN A 62 -0.86 -11.49 16.77
C ASN A 62 0.60 -11.15 16.38
N GLY A 63 0.84 -10.03 15.68
CA GLY A 63 2.19 -9.61 15.26
C GLY A 63 2.83 -10.49 14.18
N VAL A 64 2.06 -11.37 13.53
CA VAL A 64 2.56 -12.35 12.54
C VAL A 64 2.88 -11.68 11.20
N TYR A 65 2.09 -10.68 10.82
CA TYR A 65 2.29 -9.94 9.57
C TYR A 65 3.31 -8.84 9.79
N LYS A 66 4.40 -8.87 9.03
CA LYS A 66 5.39 -7.78 9.02
C LYS A 66 5.18 -6.93 7.78
N LYS A 67 5.40 -5.62 7.92
CA LYS A 67 5.50 -4.71 6.79
C LYS A 67 6.58 -5.24 5.87
N SER A 68 6.25 -5.34 4.58
CA SER A 68 7.26 -5.63 3.58
C SER A 68 8.33 -4.54 3.64
N VAL A 69 9.58 -4.94 3.81
CA VAL A 69 10.74 -4.03 3.80
C VAL A 69 11.03 -3.52 2.37
N GLY A 70 10.15 -3.82 1.41
CA GLY A 70 10.34 -3.56 0.00
C GLY A 70 11.51 -4.37 -0.56
N GLU A 71 11.92 -4.04 -1.78
CA GLU A 71 13.23 -4.43 -2.27
C GLU A 71 14.30 -3.87 -1.31
N LYS A 72 15.39 -4.60 -1.07
CA LYS A 72 16.49 -4.18 -0.17
C LYS A 72 16.99 -2.75 -0.42
N TYR A 73 16.78 -2.23 -1.63
CA TYR A 73 17.09 -0.85 -2.00
C TYR A 73 16.18 0.19 -1.32
N MET A 74 14.89 -0.07 -1.17
CA MET A 74 13.95 0.88 -0.57
C MET A 74 14.32 1.20 0.88
N HIS A 75 14.76 0.20 1.64
CA HIS A 75 15.24 0.41 3.01
C HIS A 75 16.48 1.31 3.08
N LYS A 76 17.40 1.21 2.10
CA LYS A 76 18.58 2.09 2.05
C LYS A 76 18.23 3.56 1.88
N VAL A 77 17.15 3.87 1.15
CA VAL A 77 16.73 5.25 0.87
C VAL A 77 15.80 5.79 1.96
N MET A 78 14.80 5.00 2.34
CA MET A 78 13.77 5.42 3.30
C MET A 78 14.20 5.22 4.76
N GLY A 79 15.27 4.46 4.99
CA GLY A 79 15.71 4.05 6.31
C GLY A 79 14.60 3.42 7.12
N ASP A 80 14.58 3.71 8.41
CA ASP A 80 13.50 3.31 9.30
C ASP A 80 12.45 4.43 9.44
N GLY A 81 12.01 5.00 8.31
CA GLY A 81 10.93 5.98 8.29
C GLY A 81 9.59 5.40 8.76
N LEU A 82 8.60 6.28 9.01
CA LEU A 82 7.29 5.90 9.57
C LEU A 82 6.56 4.81 8.77
N GLY A 83 6.73 4.79 7.45
CA GLY A 83 6.14 3.78 6.57
C GLY A 83 6.75 2.38 6.75
N ILE A 84 7.99 2.29 7.22
CA ILE A 84 8.77 1.04 7.28
C ILE A 84 8.95 0.55 8.72
N ALA A 85 9.12 1.47 9.68
CA ALA A 85 9.35 1.12 11.07
C ALA A 85 8.20 0.26 11.65
N GLU A 86 8.56 -0.60 12.61
CA GLU A 86 7.63 -1.43 13.39
C GLU A 86 7.81 -1.24 14.90
N GLY A 87 6.89 -1.81 15.67
CA GLY A 87 6.96 -1.90 17.13
C GLY A 87 7.17 -0.53 17.81
N LYS A 88 8.02 -0.51 18.84
CA LYS A 88 8.28 0.69 19.65
C LYS A 88 8.78 1.87 18.83
N LYS A 89 9.63 1.63 17.82
CA LYS A 89 10.17 2.68 16.96
C LYS A 89 9.07 3.36 16.15
N TRP A 90 8.19 2.57 15.55
CA TRP A 90 7.01 3.09 14.84
C TRP A 90 6.09 3.88 15.77
N MET A 91 5.81 3.36 16.98
CA MET A 91 4.96 4.04 17.96
C MET A 91 5.49 5.43 18.33
N THR A 92 6.80 5.55 18.58
CA THR A 92 7.45 6.83 18.87
C THR A 92 7.34 7.80 17.69
N GLN A 93 7.65 7.34 16.48
CA GLN A 93 7.57 8.17 15.27
C GLN A 93 6.14 8.61 14.97
N ARG A 94 5.16 7.71 15.11
CA ARG A 94 3.73 8.00 14.88
C ARG A 94 3.22 9.02 15.88
N LYS A 95 3.59 8.89 17.16
CA LYS A 95 3.23 9.86 18.20
C LYS A 95 3.78 11.24 17.87
N LEU A 96 5.06 11.33 17.48
CA LEU A 96 5.68 12.60 17.10
C LEU A 96 4.98 13.24 15.89
N ALA A 97 4.74 12.46 14.83
CA ALA A 97 4.06 12.95 13.63
C ALA A 97 2.63 13.43 13.94
N ASN A 98 1.87 12.71 14.77
CA ASN A 98 0.49 13.08 15.12
C ASN A 98 0.37 14.49 15.73
N HIS A 99 1.41 14.97 16.43
CA HIS A 99 1.41 16.33 16.97
C HIS A 99 1.43 17.43 15.88
N ALA A 100 1.92 17.12 14.68
CA ALA A 100 1.90 18.05 13.55
C ALA A 100 0.54 18.06 12.84
N PHE A 101 -0.15 16.92 12.81
CA PHE A 101 -1.46 16.75 12.13
C PHE A 101 -2.65 16.95 13.07
N GLN A 102 -2.51 17.80 14.11
CA GLN A 102 -3.63 18.20 14.95
C GLN A 102 -4.52 19.20 14.20
N ILE A 103 -5.84 19.14 14.42
CA ILE A 103 -6.80 19.96 13.67
C ILE A 103 -6.51 21.46 13.73
N GLU A 104 -6.05 21.97 14.88
CA GLU A 104 -5.67 23.37 15.03
C GLU A 104 -4.48 23.76 14.16
N LYS A 105 -3.50 22.87 13.99
CA LYS A 105 -2.37 23.09 13.09
C LYS A 105 -2.75 22.96 11.62
N LEU A 106 -3.70 22.06 11.32
CA LEU A 106 -4.21 21.89 9.95
C LEU A 106 -5.01 23.10 9.49
N LYS A 107 -5.80 23.74 10.39
CA LYS A 107 -6.50 25.00 10.07
C LYS A 107 -5.53 26.08 9.62
N VAL A 108 -4.39 26.20 10.28
CA VAL A 108 -3.35 27.17 9.88
C VAL A 108 -2.80 26.87 8.48
N CYS A 109 -2.60 25.60 8.12
CA CYS A 109 -2.18 25.24 6.75
C CYS A 109 -3.26 25.43 5.68
N LEU A 110 -4.55 25.32 6.02
CA LEU A 110 -5.65 25.49 5.07
C LEU A 110 -6.09 26.95 4.90
N LEU A 111 -5.71 27.82 5.85
CA LEU A 111 -6.00 29.25 5.84
C LEU A 111 -4.84 30.10 5.27
N LEU A 112 -3.75 29.45 4.85
CA LEU A 112 -2.65 30.03 4.06
C LEU A 112 -2.80 29.62 2.59
#